data_AF-A0A951CXR5-F1
#
_entry.id   AF-A0A951CXR5-F1
#
_cell.length_a   1.000
_cell.length_b   1.000
_cell.length_c   1.000
_cell.angle_alpha   90.00
_cell.angle_beta   90.00
_cell.angle_gamma   90.00
#
_symmetry.space_group_name_H-M   'P 1'
#
loop_
_entity.id
_entity.type
_entity.pdbx_description
1 polymer ?
#
loop_
_entity_poly.entity_id
_entity_poly.type
_entity_poly.pdbx_seq_one_letter_code
_entity_poly.pdbx_strand_id
1 'polypeptide(L)'
;MEAHTPKREAIERFINHESAAAKEWIVRVHADPHDPIVRLQAWRDDRRESEPEKSLEVHTRQVRLADEELDESTKTMIRRWLASL
;
A
#
# COMPACT_ATOMS: atom_id res chain seq x y z
N MET A 1 -18.62 -15.16 2.43
CA MET A 1 -18.56 -13.75 2.89
C MET A 1 -17.39 -13.13 2.17
N GLU A 2 -17.67 -12.43 1.07
CA GLU A 2 -16.68 -11.67 0.30
C GLU A 2 -16.65 -10.26 0.86
N ALA A 3 -15.65 -9.95 1.67
CA ALA A 3 -15.37 -8.61 2.10
C ALA A 3 -13.85 -8.48 2.12
N HIS A 4 -13.32 -7.30 1.78
CA HIS A 4 -11.90 -6.90 1.80
C HIS A 4 -11.17 -6.76 0.44
N THR A 5 -11.69 -7.29 -0.68
CA THR A 5 -11.10 -7.09 -2.03
C THR A 5 -10.94 -5.61 -2.48
N PRO A 6 -11.92 -4.70 -2.27
CA PRO A 6 -11.85 -3.36 -2.86
C PRO A 6 -10.75 -2.46 -2.26
N LYS A 7 -10.37 -2.67 -0.99
CA LYS A 7 -9.35 -1.86 -0.29
C LYS A 7 -7.94 -2.13 -0.80
N ARG A 8 -7.62 -3.40 -0.98
CA ARG A 8 -6.34 -3.83 -1.55
C ARG A 8 -6.20 -3.25 -2.95
N GLU A 9 -7.20 -3.47 -3.80
CA GLU A 9 -7.18 -3.02 -5.18
C GLU A 9 -7.03 -1.50 -5.30
N ALA A 10 -7.70 -0.71 -4.47
CA ALA A 10 -7.55 0.75 -4.46
C ALA A 10 -6.12 1.20 -4.12
N ILE A 11 -5.50 0.57 -3.11
CA ILE A 11 -4.12 0.87 -2.68
C ILE A 11 -3.11 0.39 -3.74
N GLU A 12 -3.30 -0.81 -4.28
CA GLU A 12 -2.45 -1.36 -5.33
C GLU A 12 -2.50 -0.49 -6.60
N ARG A 13 -3.70 -0.06 -7.02
CA ARG A 13 -3.89 0.85 -8.16
C ARG A 13 -3.23 2.20 -7.90
N PHE A 14 -3.40 2.77 -6.71
CA PHE A 14 -2.77 4.05 -6.34
C PHE A 14 -1.24 3.95 -6.34
N ILE A 15 -0.67 2.90 -5.75
CA ILE A 15 0.78 2.69 -5.74
C ILE A 15 1.29 2.46 -7.15
N ASN A 16 0.63 1.65 -7.98
CA ASN A 16 1.05 1.44 -9.37
C ASN A 16 1.00 2.73 -10.20
N HIS A 17 0.09 3.66 -9.88
CA HIS A 17 0.06 4.98 -10.52
C HIS A 17 1.22 5.88 -10.06
N GLU A 18 1.57 5.86 -8.77
CA GLU A 18 2.54 6.77 -8.16
C GLU A 18 3.98 6.20 -8.14
N SER A 19 4.15 4.87 -8.28
CA SER A 19 5.44 4.16 -8.17
C SER A 19 6.43 4.48 -9.30
N ALA A 20 6.00 5.21 -10.33
CA ALA A 20 6.90 5.78 -11.33
C ALA A 20 8.01 6.64 -10.70
N ALA A 21 7.81 7.16 -9.49
CA ALA A 21 8.80 7.87 -8.70
C ALA A 21 9.85 6.96 -8.01
N ALA A 22 9.49 5.72 -7.68
CA ALA A 22 10.31 4.80 -6.88
C ALA A 22 11.01 3.75 -7.76
N LYS A 23 11.72 4.19 -8.81
CA LYS A 23 12.28 3.30 -9.87
C LYS A 23 13.28 2.24 -9.39
N GLU A 24 13.93 2.49 -8.26
CA GLU A 24 14.93 1.58 -7.67
C GLU A 24 14.32 0.65 -6.60
N TRP A 25 13.02 0.74 -6.37
CA TRP A 25 12.32 0.03 -5.32
C TRP A 25 11.16 -0.81 -5.85
N ILE A 26 11.07 -2.02 -5.34
CA ILE A 26 9.95 -2.92 -5.57
C ILE A 26 9.02 -2.74 -4.39
N VAL A 27 7.78 -2.31 -4.63
CA VAL A 27 6.77 -2.11 -3.58
C VAL A 27 5.69 -3.17 -3.71
N ARG A 28 5.36 -3.86 -2.62
CA ARG A 28 4.27 -4.85 -2.57
C ARG A 28 3.28 -4.51 -1.48
N VAL A 29 2.01 -4.79 -1.77
CA VAL A 29 0.88 -4.54 -0.87
C VAL A 29 0.45 -5.86 -0.24
N HIS A 30 0.51 -5.92 1.08
CA HIS A 30 0.06 -7.05 1.89
C HIS A 30 -1.15 -6.62 2.71
N ALA A 31 -2.28 -7.29 2.49
CA ALA A 31 -3.51 -7.05 3.23
C ALA A 31 -4.09 -8.39 3.64
N ASP A 32 -4.43 -8.53 4.93
CA ASP A 32 -5.16 -9.68 5.42
C ASP A 32 -6.67 -9.37 5.38
N PRO A 33 -7.52 -10.29 4.91
CA PRO A 33 -8.95 -10.06 4.79
C PRO A 33 -9.68 -10.01 6.14
N HIS A 34 -9.03 -10.29 7.27
CA HIS A 34 -9.61 -10.12 8.60
C HIS A 34 -8.93 -8.99 9.38
N ASP A 35 -7.86 -8.41 8.85
CA ASP A 35 -7.13 -7.31 9.47
C ASP A 35 -7.52 -5.97 8.84
N PRO A 36 -7.84 -4.93 9.64
CA PRO A 36 -8.03 -3.60 9.12
C PRO A 36 -6.74 -2.91 8.67
N ILE A 37 -5.57 -3.52 8.79
CA ILE A 37 -4.27 -2.94 8.43
C ILE A 37 -3.84 -3.44 7.05
N VAL A 38 -3.46 -2.51 6.19
CA VAL A 38 -2.77 -2.79 4.93
C VAL A 38 -1.30 -2.43 5.10
N ARG A 39 -0.42 -3.39 4.89
CA ARG A 39 1.03 -3.22 5.00
C ARG A 39 1.65 -3.06 3.61
N LEU A 40 2.30 -1.93 3.40
CA LEU A 40 3.18 -1.71 2.26
C LEU A 40 4.58 -2.12 2.65
N GLN A 41 5.27 -2.80 1.74
CA GLN A 41 6.64 -3.26 1.94
C GLN A 41 7.46 -2.88 0.72
N ALA A 42 8.69 -2.44 0.92
CA ALA A 42 9.60 -2.01 -0.13
C ALA A 42 10.94 -2.75 -0.03
N TRP A 43 11.45 -3.18 -1.19
CA TRP A 43 12.72 -3.90 -1.37
C TRP A 43 13.57 -3.20 -2.43
N ARG A 44 14.90 -3.14 -2.26
CA ARG A 44 15.81 -2.75 -3.36
C ARG A 44 16.18 -3.89 -4.29
N ASP A 45 16.04 -5.13 -3.83
CA ASP A 45 16.41 -6.34 -4.58
C ASP A 45 15.27 -7.37 -4.49
N ASP A 46 14.90 -7.97 -5.63
CA ASP A 46 13.76 -8.89 -5.75
C ASP A 46 14.06 -10.32 -5.25
N ARG A 47 15.21 -10.54 -4.62
CA ARG A 47 15.57 -11.85 -4.05
C ARG A 47 14.49 -12.35 -3.10
N ARG A 48 14.14 -13.62 -3.29
CA ARG A 48 13.04 -14.30 -2.61
C ARG A 48 13.19 -14.38 -1.09
N GLU A 49 14.41 -14.27 -0.59
CA GLU A 49 14.76 -14.30 0.85
C GLU A 49 15.07 -12.91 1.42
N SER A 50 14.99 -11.85 0.62
CA SER A 50 15.25 -10.49 1.10
C SER A 50 14.10 -10.01 1.99
N GLU A 51 14.46 -9.55 3.18
CA GLU A 51 13.55 -8.84 4.05
C GLU A 51 13.22 -7.45 3.46
N PRO A 52 12.00 -6.93 3.69
CA PRO A 52 11.67 -5.58 3.28
C PRO A 52 12.52 -4.58 4.06
N GLU A 53 13.20 -3.67 3.36
CA GLU A 53 14.02 -2.65 4.02
C GLU A 53 13.17 -1.54 4.62
N LYS A 54 11.98 -1.29 4.05
CA LYS A 54 11.02 -0.31 4.55
C LYS A 54 9.62 -0.87 4.50
N SER A 55 8.82 -0.52 5.52
CA SER A 55 7.40 -0.86 5.58
C SER A 55 6.57 0.32 6.04
N LEU A 56 5.33 0.40 5.56
CA LEU A 56 4.31 1.33 6.02
C LEU A 56 3.04 0.57 6.37
N GLU A 57 2.48 0.83 7.54
CA GLU A 57 1.19 0.27 7.95
C GLU A 57 0.09 1.33 7.77
N VAL A 58 -0.93 0.98 7.01
CA VAL A 58 -2.06 1.85 6.68
C VAL A 58 -3.31 1.30 7.35
N HIS A 59 -3.78 2.01 8.37
CA HIS A 59 -4.96 1.60 9.14
C HIS A 59 -6.24 1.98 8.40
N THR A 60 -6.98 0.98 7.92
CA THR A 60 -8.18 1.20 7.09
C THR A 60 -9.48 1.36 7.88
N ARG A 61 -9.43 1.40 9.23
CA ARG A 61 -10.62 1.63 10.09
C ARG A 61 -11.27 3.01 9.87
N GLN A 62 -10.55 3.99 9.34
CA GLN A 62 -11.10 5.32 9.03
C GLN A 62 -11.68 5.46 7.62
N VAL A 63 -11.44 4.48 6.74
CA VAL A 63 -11.85 4.57 5.34
C VAL A 63 -13.26 4.02 5.19
N ARG A 64 -14.26 4.89 5.32
CA ARG A 64 -15.61 4.66 4.77
C ARG A 64 -15.48 4.65 3.25
N LEU A 65 -15.12 3.50 2.68
CA LEU A 65 -15.18 3.29 1.23
C LEU A 65 -16.65 3.18 0.83
N ALA A 66 -17.29 4.33 0.61
CA ALA A 66 -18.53 4.34 -0.15
C ALA A 66 -18.27 4.25 -1.66
N ASP A 67 -17.03 4.50 -2.11
CA ASP A 67 -16.74 4.80 -3.53
C ASP A 67 -15.38 4.27 -4.03
N GLU A 68 -14.82 3.20 -3.45
CA GLU A 68 -13.48 2.66 -3.81
C GLU A 68 -12.31 3.68 -3.70
N GLU A 69 -12.57 4.90 -3.23
CA GLU A 69 -11.60 5.98 -3.21
C GLU A 69 -10.90 6.09 -1.85
N LEU A 70 -9.56 6.13 -1.88
CA LEU A 70 -8.74 6.43 -0.72
C LEU A 70 -8.94 7.89 -0.29
N ASP A 71 -9.00 8.13 1.01
CA ASP A 71 -9.03 9.50 1.52
C ASP A 71 -7.70 10.23 1.23
N GLU A 72 -7.76 11.56 1.13
CA GLU A 72 -6.60 12.39 0.79
C GLU A 72 -5.46 12.30 1.82
N SER A 73 -5.76 11.99 3.09
CA SER A 73 -4.74 11.84 4.12
C SER A 73 -3.94 10.55 3.92
N THR A 74 -4.61 9.45 3.59
CA THR A 74 -4.00 8.18 3.22
C THR A 74 -3.17 8.33 1.95
N LYS A 75 -3.71 8.96 0.89
CA LYS A 75 -2.94 9.25 -0.34
C LYS A 75 -1.68 10.07 -0.06
N THR A 76 -1.79 11.12 0.75
CA THR A 76 -0.65 11.98 1.13
C THR A 76 0.40 11.22 1.94
N MET A 77 -0.03 10.37 2.86
CA MET A 77 0.87 9.54 3.66
C MET A 77 1.64 8.55 2.77
N ILE A 78 0.94 7.85 1.86
CA ILE A 78 1.57 6.92 0.92
C ILE A 78 2.53 7.66 -0.01
N ARG A 79 2.15 8.82 -0.55
CA ARG A 79 3.04 9.66 -1.38
C ARG A 79 4.33 10.05 -0.69
N ARG A 80 4.24 10.53 0.56
CA ARG A 80 5.41 10.90 1.36
C ARG A 80 6.31 9.71 1.62
N TRP A 81 5.72 8.56 1.88
CA TRP A 81 6.48 7.32 2.08
C TRP A 81 7.18 6.89 0.79
N LEU A 82 6.48 6.85 -0.36
CA LEU A 82 7.07 6.55 -1.67
C LEU A 82 8.19 7.51 -2.04
N ALA A 83 8.03 8.81 -1.78
CA ALA A 83 9.07 9.82 -2.01
C ALA A 83 10.28 9.69 -1.07
N SER A 84 10.14 8.95 0.04
CA SER A 84 11.23 8.65 0.97
C SER A 84 11.97 7.35 0.62
N LEU A 85 11.47 6.56 -0.33
CA LEU A 85 12.14 5.36 -0.84
C LEU A 85 13.27 5.79 -1.78
#